data_AF-A0A972LY78-F1
#
_entry.id   AF-A0A972LY78-F1
#
_cell.length_a   1.000
_cell.length_b   1.000
_cell.length_c   1.000
_cell.angle_alpha   90.00
_cell.angle_beta   90.00
_cell.angle_gamma   90.00
#
_symmetry.space_group_name_H-M   'P 1'
#
loop_
_entity.id
_entity.type
_entity.pdbx_description
1 polymer ?
#
loop_
_entity_poly.entity_id
_entity_poly.type
_entity_poly.pdbx_seq_one_letter_code
_entity_poly.pdbx_strand_id
1 'polypeptide(L)'
;MKNRRRSLLLTSVTVFVVVSLIVASVVAWVIKDKVEKQVYTMVEQSAEGVVNLTAGQVYIADAASDFYLYKAKDHAKEKLESIVDSVYASLENLYKMEEQGLLTASQAKRRAIDFISGVRYDGGSGYIFVVDTNYTMLVHPKASLVGKNVKDLKDPNGKPIIQEMVDGAVKNGSVFVNYVWTKPGEPEDKYFPKITYAKYFQPWGWIVATGDYIDDVYRDAELFKKQMYMRVGKSITSFRLLNAYPFIMDKDGYLVIHPKYDTGVEFDRSKQFQGVDKKTGENIGKKAWELMEKTGKKFIRLDYYYTKPGHGDKIFKKLGFFYKIPGTDLMAVFSFYEDDMQAIAMSAVMPT
;
A
#
# COMPACT_ATOMS: atom_id res chain seq x y z
N MET A 1 -81.04 41.68 11.76
CA MET A 1 -79.80 41.84 12.58
C MET A 1 -79.17 40.52 13.05
N LYS A 2 -79.96 39.54 13.56
CA LYS A 2 -79.44 38.25 14.10
C LYS A 2 -78.69 37.39 13.06
N ASN A 3 -79.16 37.32 11.82
CA ASN A 3 -78.51 36.56 10.74
C ASN A 3 -77.17 37.17 10.29
N ARG A 4 -77.06 38.52 10.28
CA ARG A 4 -75.82 39.23 9.93
C ARG A 4 -74.73 39.03 11.00
N ARG A 5 -75.10 39.03 12.29
CA ARG A 5 -74.16 38.73 13.38
C ARG A 5 -73.67 37.27 13.36
N ARG A 6 -74.55 36.31 13.06
CA ARG A 6 -74.16 34.89 12.89
C ARG A 6 -73.23 34.69 11.69
N SER A 7 -73.53 35.33 10.56
CA SER A 7 -72.67 35.28 9.37
C SER A 7 -71.29 35.89 9.64
N LEU A 8 -71.21 37.06 10.29
CA LEU A 8 -69.93 37.68 10.67
C LEU A 8 -69.12 36.81 11.65
N LEU A 9 -69.77 36.21 12.65
CA LEU A 9 -69.13 35.29 13.59
C LEU A 9 -68.58 34.04 12.88
N LEU A 10 -69.35 33.44 11.97
CA LEU A 10 -68.90 32.30 11.18
C LEU A 10 -67.68 32.67 10.31
N THR A 11 -67.73 33.80 9.61
CA THR A 11 -66.58 34.28 8.82
C THR A 11 -65.34 34.50 9.69
N SER A 12 -65.47 35.14 10.86
CA SER A 12 -64.34 35.36 11.77
C SER A 12 -63.75 34.06 12.32
N VAL A 13 -64.59 33.08 12.67
CA VAL A 13 -64.14 31.75 13.11
C VAL A 13 -63.45 31.01 11.97
N THR A 14 -64.00 31.05 10.75
CA THR A 14 -63.38 30.42 9.57
C THR A 14 -62.02 31.07 9.26
N VAL A 15 -61.93 32.41 9.26
CA VAL A 15 -60.67 33.12 9.04
C VAL A 15 -59.65 32.75 10.11
N PHE A 16 -60.06 32.70 11.38
CA PHE A 16 -59.18 32.28 12.47
C PHE A 16 -58.65 30.85 12.28
N VAL A 17 -59.53 29.89 11.97
CA VAL A 17 -59.14 28.50 11.71
C VAL A 17 -58.18 28.40 10.52
N VAL A 18 -58.46 29.10 9.42
CA VAL A 18 -57.57 29.12 8.25
C VAL A 18 -56.20 29.71 8.60
N VAL A 19 -56.16 30.83 9.32
CA VAL A 19 -54.89 31.44 9.76
C VAL A 19 -54.13 30.49 10.70
N SER A 20 -54.80 29.84 11.65
CA SER A 20 -54.17 28.86 12.54
C SER A 20 -53.59 27.67 11.78
N LEU A 21 -54.30 27.16 10.76
CA LEU A 21 -53.81 26.08 9.90
C LEU A 21 -52.61 26.52 9.05
N ILE A 22 -52.63 27.74 8.52
CA ILE A 22 -51.49 28.32 7.80
C ILE A 22 -50.29 28.46 8.73
N VAL A 23 -50.47 29.03 9.93
CA VAL A 23 -49.40 29.18 10.93
C VAL A 23 -48.84 27.82 11.33
N ALA A 24 -49.70 26.83 11.61
CA ALA A 24 -49.26 25.48 11.94
C ALA A 24 -48.47 24.84 10.78
N SER A 25 -48.91 25.04 9.54
CA SER A 25 -48.22 24.55 8.34
C SER A 25 -46.85 25.21 8.17
N VAL A 26 -46.77 26.52 8.38
CA VAL A 26 -45.50 27.28 8.32
C VAL A 26 -44.55 26.82 9.43
N VAL A 27 -45.03 26.66 10.67
CA VAL A 27 -44.23 26.17 11.79
C VAL A 27 -43.72 24.75 11.52
N ALA A 28 -44.58 23.85 11.05
CA ALA A 28 -44.18 22.50 10.67
C ALA A 28 -43.13 22.50 9.56
N TRP A 29 -43.27 23.38 8.56
CA TRP A 29 -42.29 23.56 7.50
C TRP A 29 -40.93 24.07 8.03
N VAL A 30 -40.93 25.07 8.91
CA VAL A 30 -39.69 25.61 9.53
C VAL A 30 -38.97 24.55 10.37
N ILE A 31 -39.72 23.76 11.16
CA ILE A 31 -39.15 22.67 11.96
C ILE A 31 -38.53 21.62 11.04
N LYS A 32 -39.25 21.21 10.00
CA LYS A 32 -38.75 20.25 9.00
C LYS A 32 -37.46 20.73 8.33
N ASP A 33 -37.44 21.97 7.83
CA ASP A 33 -36.25 22.56 7.18
C ASP A 33 -35.04 22.60 8.12
N LYS A 34 -35.26 22.98 9.38
CA LYS A 34 -34.18 23.04 10.39
C LYS A 34 -33.63 21.65 10.72
N VAL A 35 -34.51 20.67 10.93
CA VAL A 35 -34.12 19.29 11.23
C VAL A 35 -33.39 18.67 10.04
N GLU A 36 -33.89 18.88 8.82
CA GLU A 36 -33.25 18.41 7.59
C GLU A 36 -31.83 18.95 7.49
N LYS A 37 -31.63 20.28 7.57
CA LYS A 37 -30.29 20.89 7.56
C LYS A 37 -29.37 20.32 8.65
N GLN A 38 -29.89 20.07 9.85
CA GLN A 38 -29.12 19.47 10.94
C GLN A 38 -28.71 18.02 10.64
N VAL A 39 -29.59 17.22 10.04
CA VAL A 39 -29.27 15.85 9.57
C VAL A 39 -28.18 15.89 8.51
N TYR A 40 -28.26 16.79 7.51
CA TYR A 40 -27.21 16.94 6.50
C TYR A 40 -25.87 17.27 7.14
N THR A 41 -25.79 18.30 7.98
CA THR A 41 -24.54 18.68 8.67
C THR A 41 -23.97 17.52 9.50
N MET A 42 -24.82 16.79 10.22
CA MET A 42 -24.39 15.62 11.00
C MET A 42 -23.85 14.50 10.11
N VAL A 43 -24.50 14.24 8.96
CA VAL A 43 -24.05 13.24 7.99
C VAL A 43 -22.72 13.65 7.37
N GLU A 44 -22.54 14.92 7.02
CA GLU A 44 -21.28 15.43 6.48
C GLU A 44 -20.12 15.26 7.48
N GLN A 45 -20.32 15.68 8.74
CA GLN A 45 -19.32 15.51 9.80
C GLN A 45 -19.01 14.03 10.07
N SER A 46 -20.04 13.20 10.13
CA SER A 46 -19.87 11.75 10.30
C SER A 46 -19.14 11.14 9.11
N ALA A 47 -19.42 11.61 7.89
CA ALA A 47 -18.81 11.10 6.69
C ALA A 47 -17.32 11.43 6.61
N GLU A 48 -16.94 12.66 6.95
CA GLU A 48 -15.53 13.06 7.09
C GLU A 48 -14.79 12.16 8.09
N GLY A 49 -15.39 11.90 9.26
CA GLY A 49 -14.83 10.97 10.24
C GLY A 49 -14.65 9.56 9.68
N VAL A 50 -15.67 9.03 9.00
CA VAL A 50 -15.64 7.67 8.42
C VAL A 50 -14.60 7.57 7.30
N VAL A 51 -14.52 8.52 6.37
CA VAL A 51 -13.51 8.45 5.28
C VAL A 51 -12.10 8.63 5.82
N ASN A 52 -11.89 9.45 6.86
CA ASN A 52 -10.60 9.58 7.53
C ASN A 52 -10.17 8.26 8.21
N LEU A 53 -11.08 7.61 8.95
CA LEU A 53 -10.79 6.31 9.59
C LEU A 53 -10.54 5.21 8.56
N THR A 54 -11.30 5.22 7.46
CA THR A 54 -11.16 4.32 6.31
C THR A 54 -9.79 4.50 5.65
N ALA A 55 -9.40 5.74 5.38
CA ALA A 55 -8.09 6.11 4.85
C ALA A 55 -6.95 5.68 5.78
N GLY A 56 -7.11 5.90 7.09
CA GLY A 56 -6.15 5.48 8.10
C GLY A 56 -5.90 3.98 8.12
N GLN A 57 -6.93 3.15 7.95
CA GLN A 57 -6.79 1.69 7.88
C GLN A 57 -5.96 1.24 6.66
N VAL A 58 -6.18 1.85 5.48
CA VAL A 58 -5.39 1.58 4.28
C VAL A 58 -3.94 2.03 4.45
N TYR A 59 -3.74 3.24 4.99
CA TYR A 59 -2.40 3.77 5.27
C TYR A 59 -1.61 2.85 6.23
N ILE A 60 -2.25 2.37 7.30
CA ILE A 60 -1.65 1.41 8.24
C ILE A 60 -1.33 0.09 7.54
N ALA A 61 -2.19 -0.41 6.66
CA ALA A 61 -1.95 -1.64 5.91
C ALA A 61 -0.73 -1.53 4.98
N ASP A 62 -0.59 -0.40 4.27
CA ASP A 62 0.59 -0.14 3.42
C ASP A 62 1.86 0.00 4.28
N ALA A 63 1.82 0.81 5.34
CA ALA A 63 2.96 0.99 6.24
C ALA A 63 3.40 -0.32 6.90
N ALA A 64 2.45 -1.18 7.30
CA ALA A 64 2.75 -2.49 7.86
C ALA A 64 3.40 -3.42 6.81
N SER A 65 2.97 -3.36 5.56
CA SER A 65 3.56 -4.11 4.45
C SER A 65 5.00 -3.68 4.16
N ASP A 66 5.24 -2.37 4.10
CA ASP A 66 6.57 -1.81 3.89
C ASP A 66 7.51 -2.17 5.05
N PHE A 67 7.00 -2.09 6.29
CA PHE A 67 7.74 -2.50 7.47
C PHE A 67 8.07 -4.00 7.47
N TYR A 68 7.14 -4.85 7.04
CA TYR A 68 7.39 -6.29 6.90
C TYR A 68 8.53 -6.57 5.90
N LEU A 69 8.48 -5.95 4.72
CA LEU A 69 9.53 -6.09 3.70
C LEU A 69 10.88 -5.57 4.21
N TYR A 70 10.88 -4.42 4.88
CA TYR A 70 12.07 -3.86 5.51
C TYR A 70 12.68 -4.85 6.49
N LYS A 71 11.89 -5.36 7.44
CA LYS A 71 12.34 -6.30 8.47
C LYS A 71 12.87 -7.60 7.89
N ALA A 72 12.20 -8.16 6.88
CA ALA A 72 12.66 -9.38 6.22
C ALA A 72 14.02 -9.17 5.52
N LYS A 73 14.22 -8.03 4.86
CA LYS A 73 15.51 -7.66 4.25
C LYS A 73 16.59 -7.39 5.30
N ASP A 74 16.24 -6.76 6.41
CA ASP A 74 17.15 -6.47 7.53
C ASP A 74 17.70 -7.76 8.14
N HIS A 75 16.83 -8.74 8.43
CA HIS A 75 17.27 -10.07 8.89
C HIS A 75 18.16 -10.78 7.87
N ALA A 76 17.87 -10.66 6.57
CA ALA A 76 18.74 -11.22 5.52
C ALA A 76 20.13 -10.56 5.55
N LYS A 77 20.22 -9.23 5.77
CA LYS A 77 21.49 -8.52 5.88
C LYS A 77 22.30 -8.98 7.10
N GLU A 78 21.69 -9.05 8.28
CA GLU A 78 22.35 -9.51 9.51
C GLU A 78 22.93 -10.92 9.36
N LYS A 79 22.18 -11.82 8.71
CA LYS A 79 22.64 -13.17 8.36
C LYS A 79 23.89 -13.13 7.47
N LEU A 80 23.89 -12.30 6.42
CA LEU A 80 25.02 -12.20 5.49
C LEU A 80 26.27 -11.63 6.16
N GLU A 81 26.12 -10.64 7.04
CA GLU A 81 27.22 -10.10 7.86
C GLU A 81 27.82 -11.19 8.73
N SER A 82 27.00 -11.94 9.47
CA SER A 82 27.46 -13.02 10.34
C SER A 82 28.22 -14.13 9.58
N ILE A 83 27.75 -14.50 8.38
CA ILE A 83 28.44 -15.47 7.51
C ILE A 83 29.81 -14.92 7.08
N VAL A 84 29.86 -13.68 6.61
CA VAL A 84 31.12 -13.06 6.17
C VAL A 84 32.08 -12.89 7.35
N ASP A 85 31.62 -12.48 8.53
CA ASP A 85 32.46 -12.31 9.72
C ASP A 85 33.06 -13.63 10.19
N SER A 86 32.30 -14.73 10.09
CA SER A 86 32.81 -16.08 10.39
C SER A 86 33.95 -16.49 9.45
N VAL A 87 33.80 -16.16 8.16
CA VAL A 87 34.87 -16.37 7.17
C VAL A 87 36.05 -15.43 7.40
N TYR A 88 35.78 -14.16 7.72
CA TYR A 88 36.77 -13.14 8.00
C TYR A 88 37.68 -13.57 9.17
N ALA A 89 37.11 -14.09 10.26
CA ALA A 89 37.88 -14.63 11.38
C ALA A 89 38.77 -15.82 10.97
N SER A 90 38.30 -16.65 10.04
CA SER A 90 39.12 -17.75 9.48
C SER A 90 40.28 -17.23 8.64
N LEU A 91 40.05 -16.17 7.86
CA LEU A 91 41.11 -15.51 7.08
C LEU A 91 42.15 -14.82 7.98
N GLU A 92 41.71 -14.14 9.05
CA GLU A 92 42.61 -13.54 10.03
C GLU A 92 43.52 -14.58 10.69
N ASN A 93 43.00 -15.76 11.02
CA ASN A 93 43.80 -16.84 11.58
C ASN A 93 44.85 -17.35 10.58
N LEU A 94 44.48 -17.53 9.31
CA LEU A 94 45.43 -17.93 8.26
C LEU A 94 46.50 -16.87 8.01
N TYR A 95 46.12 -15.59 8.02
CA TYR A 95 47.04 -14.47 7.89
C TYR A 95 47.99 -14.36 9.08
N LYS A 96 47.53 -14.59 10.32
CA LYS A 96 48.42 -14.66 11.50
C LYS A 96 49.45 -15.78 11.39
N MET A 97 49.06 -16.95 10.87
CA MET A 97 50.00 -18.05 10.62
C MET A 97 51.03 -17.69 9.54
N GLU A 98 50.63 -16.91 8.54
CA GLU A 98 51.54 -16.32 7.54
C GLU A 98 52.53 -15.35 8.19
N GLU A 99 52.06 -14.39 9.01
CA GLU A 99 52.92 -13.42 9.70
C GLU A 99 53.91 -14.08 10.67
N GLN A 100 53.52 -15.20 11.27
CA GLN A 100 54.38 -16.01 12.14
C GLN A 100 55.36 -16.92 11.38
N GLY A 101 55.29 -16.96 10.04
CA GLY A 101 56.12 -17.84 9.20
C GLY A 101 55.75 -19.32 9.28
N LEU A 102 54.62 -19.67 9.92
CA LEU A 102 54.09 -21.03 9.97
C LEU A 102 53.53 -21.48 8.61
N LEU A 103 53.08 -20.52 7.80
CA LEU A 103 52.67 -20.71 6.42
C LEU A 103 53.34 -19.68 5.53
N THR A 104 53.66 -20.05 4.29
CA THR A 104 53.92 -19.04 3.25
C THR A 104 52.62 -18.34 2.85
N ALA A 105 52.70 -17.12 2.32
CA ALA A 105 51.56 -16.39 1.78
C ALA A 105 50.73 -17.23 0.78
N SER A 106 51.42 -17.99 -0.08
CA SER A 106 50.76 -18.87 -1.06
C SER A 106 50.01 -20.03 -0.39
N GLN A 107 50.57 -20.62 0.68
CA GLN A 107 49.90 -21.68 1.44
C GLN A 107 48.69 -21.15 2.21
N ALA A 108 48.80 -19.99 2.86
CA ALA A 108 47.71 -19.37 3.60
C ALA A 108 46.54 -19.00 2.68
N LYS A 109 46.81 -18.32 1.56
CA LYS A 109 45.80 -17.97 0.55
C LYS A 109 45.16 -19.20 -0.09
N ARG A 110 45.93 -20.25 -0.39
CA ARG A 110 45.38 -21.50 -0.94
C ARG A 110 44.43 -22.18 0.05
N ARG A 111 44.81 -22.29 1.32
CA ARG A 111 43.94 -22.84 2.37
C ARG A 111 42.65 -22.03 2.53
N ALA A 112 42.73 -20.69 2.41
CA ALA A 112 41.56 -19.83 2.43
C ALA A 112 40.63 -20.08 1.24
N ILE A 113 41.18 -20.16 0.03
CA ILE A 113 40.41 -20.47 -1.19
C ILE A 113 39.71 -21.84 -1.07
N ASP A 114 40.43 -22.86 -0.61
CA ASP A 114 39.89 -24.22 -0.44
C ASP A 114 38.74 -24.24 0.58
N PHE A 115 38.92 -23.55 1.72
CA PHE A 115 37.87 -23.40 2.75
C PHE A 115 36.64 -22.68 2.21
N ILE A 116 36.81 -21.48 1.64
CA ILE A 116 35.70 -20.65 1.14
C ILE A 116 34.93 -21.37 0.04
N SER A 117 35.64 -22.06 -0.86
CA SER A 117 35.02 -22.78 -1.99
C SER A 117 34.02 -23.85 -1.54
N GLY A 118 34.22 -24.43 -0.35
CA GLY A 118 33.34 -25.44 0.24
C GLY A 118 32.12 -24.90 1.00
N VAL A 119 32.05 -23.60 1.30
CA VAL A 119 30.94 -23.04 2.09
C VAL A 119 29.68 -22.93 1.24
N ARG A 120 28.64 -23.67 1.63
CA ARG A 120 27.29 -23.62 1.05
C ARG A 120 26.23 -23.57 2.14
N TYR A 121 25.13 -22.88 1.89
CA TYR A 121 23.98 -22.75 2.79
C TYR A 121 22.69 -22.58 1.97
N ASP A 122 21.53 -22.46 2.63
CA ASP A 122 20.20 -22.33 2.01
C ASP A 122 19.93 -23.37 0.90
N GLY A 123 20.10 -24.65 1.24
CA GLY A 123 19.86 -25.75 0.30
C GLY A 123 20.83 -25.78 -0.90
N GLY A 124 21.97 -25.09 -0.81
CA GLY A 124 23.01 -25.04 -1.85
C GLY A 124 22.95 -23.81 -2.76
N SER A 125 21.94 -22.95 -2.60
CA SER A 125 21.83 -21.70 -3.35
C SER A 125 22.75 -20.60 -2.79
N GLY A 126 23.02 -20.61 -1.48
CA GLY A 126 23.92 -19.70 -0.79
C GLY A 126 25.38 -20.14 -0.92
N TYR A 127 26.28 -19.18 -1.19
CA TYR A 127 27.70 -19.41 -1.38
C TYR A 127 28.50 -18.13 -1.15
N ILE A 128 29.79 -18.30 -0.85
CA ILE A 128 30.76 -17.20 -0.72
C ILE A 128 31.58 -17.10 -2.00
N PHE A 129 31.89 -15.88 -2.39
CA PHE A 129 32.79 -15.59 -3.51
C PHE A 129 33.81 -14.51 -3.10
N VAL A 130 34.93 -14.49 -3.80
CA VAL A 130 36.04 -13.59 -3.50
C VAL A 130 36.52 -12.92 -4.78
N VAL A 131 36.66 -11.60 -4.74
CA VAL A 131 37.25 -10.79 -5.80
C VAL A 131 38.41 -10.02 -5.20
N ASP A 132 39.55 -9.90 -5.89
CA ASP A 132 40.63 -9.03 -5.43
C ASP A 132 40.41 -7.55 -5.82
N THR A 133 41.24 -6.65 -5.28
CA THR A 133 41.19 -5.21 -5.61
C THR A 133 41.52 -4.88 -7.07
N ASN A 134 42.05 -5.83 -7.84
CA ASN A 134 42.25 -5.72 -9.29
C ASN A 134 41.07 -6.28 -10.09
N TYR A 135 39.95 -6.58 -9.43
CA TYR A 135 38.75 -7.16 -10.01
C TYR A 135 38.93 -8.57 -10.56
N THR A 136 39.92 -9.33 -10.08
CA THR A 136 40.08 -10.75 -10.43
C THR A 136 39.20 -11.61 -9.54
N MET A 137 38.34 -12.43 -10.14
CA MET A 137 37.53 -13.38 -9.38
C MET A 137 38.40 -14.55 -8.90
N LEU A 138 38.54 -14.73 -7.59
CA LEU A 138 39.38 -15.78 -6.99
C LEU A 138 38.57 -17.02 -6.62
N VAL A 139 37.34 -16.83 -6.15
CA VAL A 139 36.42 -17.91 -5.76
C VAL A 139 35.04 -17.58 -6.26
N HIS A 140 34.40 -18.49 -6.99
CA HIS A 140 32.99 -18.38 -7.37
C HIS A 140 32.45 -19.76 -7.81
N PRO A 141 31.17 -20.10 -7.54
CA PRO A 141 30.59 -21.37 -8.02
C PRO A 141 30.59 -21.50 -9.55
N LYS A 142 30.39 -20.39 -10.26
CA LYS A 142 30.53 -20.32 -11.71
C LYS A 142 32.01 -20.31 -12.09
N ALA A 143 32.56 -21.50 -12.36
CA ALA A 143 33.98 -21.71 -12.69
C ALA A 143 34.46 -20.84 -13.87
N SER A 144 33.58 -20.49 -14.81
CA SER A 144 33.92 -19.64 -15.96
C SER A 144 34.31 -18.21 -15.60
N LEU A 145 34.07 -17.76 -14.35
CA LEU A 145 34.48 -16.45 -13.84
C LEU A 145 35.85 -16.49 -13.16
N VAL A 146 36.24 -17.62 -12.56
CA VAL A 146 37.44 -17.73 -11.74
C VAL A 146 38.70 -17.46 -12.57
N GLY A 147 39.61 -16.66 -12.03
CA GLY A 147 40.85 -16.21 -12.67
C GLY A 147 40.69 -15.10 -13.71
N LYS A 148 39.47 -14.63 -13.98
CA LYS A 148 39.21 -13.56 -14.94
C LYS A 148 39.07 -12.21 -14.26
N ASN A 149 39.46 -11.16 -14.98
CA ASN A 149 39.05 -9.81 -14.64
C ASN A 149 37.54 -9.67 -14.90
N VAL A 150 36.78 -9.36 -13.86
CA VAL A 150 35.32 -9.23 -13.87
C VAL A 150 34.88 -7.78 -13.60
N LYS A 151 35.77 -6.80 -13.79
CA LYS A 151 35.48 -5.38 -13.55
C LYS A 151 34.23 -4.91 -14.29
N ASP A 152 34.08 -5.28 -15.55
CA ASP A 152 32.98 -4.82 -16.40
C ASP A 152 31.75 -5.75 -16.35
N LEU A 153 31.71 -6.69 -15.42
CA LEU A 153 30.57 -7.59 -15.23
C LEU A 153 29.36 -6.81 -14.74
N LYS A 154 28.30 -6.85 -15.55
CA LYS A 154 27.02 -6.20 -15.28
C LYS A 154 25.91 -7.21 -15.09
N ASP A 155 24.89 -6.84 -14.33
CA ASP A 155 23.61 -7.54 -14.35
C ASP A 155 22.85 -7.25 -15.67
N PRO A 156 21.78 -8.00 -15.99
CA PRO A 156 20.93 -7.74 -17.16
C PRO A 156 20.30 -6.34 -17.21
N ASN A 157 20.21 -5.63 -16.09
CA ASN A 157 19.71 -4.25 -16.02
C ASN A 157 20.83 -3.21 -16.25
N GLY A 158 22.05 -3.66 -16.53
CA GLY A 158 23.22 -2.81 -16.79
C GLY A 158 23.96 -2.35 -15.53
N LYS A 159 23.61 -2.87 -14.35
CA LYS A 159 24.23 -2.49 -13.08
C LYS A 159 25.66 -3.06 -12.97
N PRO A 160 26.69 -2.26 -12.69
CA PRO A 160 28.09 -2.72 -12.59
C PRO A 160 28.38 -3.37 -11.23
N ILE A 161 28.01 -4.65 -11.09
CA ILE A 161 27.98 -5.37 -9.81
C ILE A 161 29.34 -5.35 -9.10
N ILE A 162 30.41 -5.74 -9.81
CA ILE A 162 31.73 -5.94 -9.18
C ILE A 162 32.37 -4.59 -8.82
N GLN A 163 32.19 -3.56 -9.64
CA GLN A 163 32.69 -2.21 -9.32
C GLN A 163 32.03 -1.67 -8.05
N GLU A 164 30.70 -1.75 -7.93
CA GLU A 164 30.00 -1.30 -6.71
C GLU A 164 30.46 -2.06 -5.46
N MET A 165 30.70 -3.38 -5.58
CA MET A 165 31.18 -4.20 -4.47
C MET A 165 32.61 -3.85 -4.07
N VAL A 166 33.54 -3.84 -5.02
CA VAL A 166 34.96 -3.63 -4.74
C VAL A 166 35.21 -2.21 -4.27
N ASP A 167 34.73 -1.21 -5.02
CA ASP A 167 34.98 0.19 -4.72
C ASP A 167 34.26 0.60 -3.42
N GLY A 168 33.04 0.08 -3.21
CA GLY A 168 32.27 0.31 -1.99
C GLY A 168 32.91 -0.30 -0.75
N ALA A 169 33.35 -1.57 -0.83
CA ALA A 169 34.00 -2.25 0.28
C ALA A 169 35.37 -1.65 0.60
N VAL A 170 36.17 -1.29 -0.41
CA VAL A 170 37.47 -0.64 -0.20
C VAL A 170 37.30 0.73 0.45
N LYS A 171 36.30 1.51 0.04
CA LYS A 171 36.05 2.85 0.59
C LYS A 171 35.52 2.84 2.02
N ASN A 172 34.57 1.95 2.32
CA ASN A 172 33.80 1.98 3.56
C ASN A 172 34.14 0.83 4.53
N GLY A 173 35.05 -0.08 4.16
CA GLY A 173 35.31 -1.35 4.85
C GLY A 173 34.34 -2.47 4.46
N SER A 174 33.08 -2.14 4.20
CA SER A 174 32.07 -3.06 3.67
C SER A 174 30.96 -2.34 2.88
N VAL A 175 30.18 -3.09 2.12
CA VAL A 175 29.05 -2.56 1.33
C VAL A 175 27.97 -3.62 1.11
N PHE A 176 26.71 -3.19 1.07
CA PHE A 176 25.61 -3.97 0.54
C PHE A 176 25.31 -3.57 -0.90
N VAL A 177 25.18 -4.56 -1.79
CA VAL A 177 24.85 -4.34 -3.21
C VAL A 177 23.64 -5.20 -3.57
N ASN A 178 22.60 -4.55 -4.09
CA ASN A 178 21.39 -5.19 -4.64
C ASN A 178 21.50 -5.28 -6.17
N TYR A 179 21.25 -6.46 -6.74
CA TYR A 179 21.31 -6.72 -8.19
C TYR A 179 20.49 -7.97 -8.51
N VAL A 180 20.39 -8.35 -9.79
CA VAL A 180 19.81 -9.66 -10.16
C VAL A 180 20.91 -10.62 -10.61
N TRP A 181 20.78 -11.91 -10.25
CA TRP A 181 21.78 -12.92 -10.56
C TRP A 181 21.17 -14.30 -10.79
N THR A 182 21.88 -15.16 -11.52
CA THR A 182 21.50 -16.56 -11.72
C THR A 182 21.65 -17.36 -10.42
N LYS A 183 20.64 -18.14 -10.05
CA LYS A 183 20.64 -18.98 -8.84
C LYS A 183 21.25 -20.37 -9.13
N PRO A 184 22.16 -20.92 -8.30
CA PRO A 184 22.65 -22.27 -8.50
C PRO A 184 21.51 -23.30 -8.53
N GLY A 185 21.53 -24.20 -9.52
CA GLY A 185 20.47 -25.20 -9.72
C GLY A 185 19.27 -24.71 -10.54
N GLU A 186 19.17 -23.41 -10.83
CA GLU A 186 18.19 -22.86 -11.75
C GLU A 186 18.77 -22.68 -13.17
N PRO A 187 17.93 -22.59 -14.21
CA PRO A 187 18.36 -22.24 -15.56
C PRO A 187 19.20 -20.95 -15.62
N GLU A 188 20.27 -20.94 -16.43
CA GLU A 188 21.20 -19.79 -16.52
C GLU A 188 20.59 -18.53 -17.17
N ASP A 189 19.44 -18.66 -17.85
CA ASP A 189 18.68 -17.56 -18.43
C ASP A 189 17.69 -16.92 -17.45
N LYS A 190 17.55 -17.49 -16.25
CA LYS A 190 16.70 -16.93 -15.17
C LYS A 190 17.52 -16.14 -14.16
N TYR A 191 17.04 -14.93 -13.87
CA TYR A 191 17.67 -14.01 -12.94
C TYR A 191 16.75 -13.72 -11.76
N PHE A 192 17.33 -13.73 -10.56
CA PHE A 192 16.62 -13.55 -9.30
C PHE A 192 17.20 -12.35 -8.55
N PRO A 193 16.36 -11.55 -7.86
CA PRO A 193 16.85 -10.46 -7.03
C PRO A 193 17.72 -10.99 -5.91
N LYS A 194 18.89 -10.39 -5.75
CA LYS A 194 19.91 -10.78 -4.79
C LYS A 194 20.42 -9.57 -4.03
N ILE A 195 20.58 -9.72 -2.72
CA ILE A 195 21.33 -8.79 -1.88
C ILE A 195 22.64 -9.44 -1.48
N THR A 196 23.75 -8.74 -1.66
CA THR A 196 25.09 -9.22 -1.28
C THR A 196 25.72 -8.27 -0.30
N TYR A 197 26.32 -8.83 0.74
CA TYR A 197 27.26 -8.15 1.62
C TYR A 197 28.68 -8.46 1.16
N ALA A 198 29.51 -7.43 1.02
CA ALA A 198 30.91 -7.53 0.65
C ALA A 198 31.77 -6.79 1.67
N LYS A 199 32.81 -7.44 2.19
CA LYS A 199 33.73 -6.88 3.20
C LYS A 199 35.17 -6.97 2.73
N TYR A 200 35.91 -5.90 2.96
CA TYR A 200 37.30 -5.78 2.51
C TYR A 200 38.26 -6.40 3.54
N PHE A 201 38.89 -7.52 3.16
CA PHE A 201 40.02 -8.12 3.86
C PHE A 201 41.32 -7.50 3.35
N GLN A 202 41.69 -6.38 3.97
CA GLN A 202 42.83 -5.55 3.57
C GLN A 202 44.17 -6.30 3.44
N PRO A 203 44.57 -7.23 4.34
CA PRO A 203 45.89 -7.85 4.27
C PRO A 203 46.22 -8.55 2.95
N TRP A 204 45.20 -9.10 2.28
CA TRP A 204 45.37 -9.76 0.98
C TRP A 204 44.79 -8.99 -0.20
N GLY A 205 44.19 -7.83 0.04
CA GLY A 205 43.48 -7.09 -1.00
C GLY A 205 42.24 -7.85 -1.48
N TRP A 206 41.56 -8.59 -0.61
CA TRP A 206 40.43 -9.45 -0.97
C TRP A 206 39.10 -8.87 -0.55
N ILE A 207 38.11 -8.96 -1.42
CA ILE A 207 36.73 -8.58 -1.14
C ILE A 207 35.98 -9.89 -0.99
N VAL A 208 35.62 -10.22 0.26
CA VAL A 208 34.89 -11.44 0.60
C VAL A 208 33.42 -11.09 0.61
N ALA A 209 32.63 -11.82 -0.19
CA ALA A 209 31.23 -11.49 -0.40
C ALA A 209 30.33 -12.72 -0.35
N THR A 210 29.13 -12.53 0.17
CA THR A 210 28.08 -13.55 0.18
C THR A 210 26.73 -12.88 -0.02
N GLY A 211 25.76 -13.57 -0.58
CA GLY A 211 24.45 -12.99 -0.84
C GLY A 211 23.29 -13.94 -0.65
N ASP A 212 22.11 -13.36 -0.49
CA ASP A 212 20.84 -14.08 -0.35
C ASP A 212 19.89 -13.68 -1.49
N TYR A 213 19.13 -14.65 -1.98
CA TYR A 213 18.11 -14.42 -2.99
C TYR A 213 16.81 -14.05 -2.30
N ILE A 214 16.27 -12.88 -2.64
CA ILE A 214 15.16 -12.26 -1.91
C ILE A 214 13.84 -12.34 -2.67
N ASP A 215 13.74 -13.23 -3.66
CA ASP A 215 12.50 -13.47 -4.42
C ASP A 215 11.36 -13.96 -3.54
N ASP A 216 11.64 -14.91 -2.64
CA ASP A 216 10.64 -15.39 -1.67
C ASP A 216 10.22 -14.26 -0.71
N VAL A 217 11.16 -13.41 -0.27
CA VAL A 217 10.87 -12.26 0.60
C VAL A 217 9.91 -11.28 -0.08
N TYR A 218 10.12 -10.97 -1.36
CA TYR A 218 9.19 -10.12 -2.11
C TYR A 218 7.82 -10.77 -2.29
N ARG A 219 7.78 -12.07 -2.63
CA ARG A 219 6.52 -12.81 -2.75
C ARG A 219 5.74 -12.79 -1.44
N ASP A 220 6.41 -13.05 -0.33
CA ASP A 220 5.76 -13.14 0.99
C ASP A 220 5.28 -11.76 1.47
N ALA A 221 6.03 -10.69 1.16
CA ALA A 221 5.59 -9.31 1.39
C ALA A 221 4.33 -8.95 0.58
N GLU A 222 4.26 -9.35 -0.69
CA GLU A 222 3.06 -9.18 -1.53
C GLU A 222 1.85 -9.95 -0.97
N LEU A 223 2.05 -11.19 -0.50
CA LEU A 223 1.00 -11.97 0.15
C LEU A 223 0.54 -11.31 1.45
N PHE A 224 1.47 -10.81 2.25
CA PHE A 224 1.16 -10.07 3.47
C PHE A 224 0.34 -8.81 3.18
N LYS A 225 0.72 -8.03 2.15
CA LYS A 225 -0.04 -6.87 1.69
C LYS A 225 -1.48 -7.25 1.33
N LYS A 226 -1.66 -8.29 0.51
CA LYS A 226 -3.00 -8.77 0.12
C LYS A 226 -3.83 -9.18 1.34
N GLN A 227 -3.22 -9.87 2.32
CA GLN A 227 -3.90 -10.23 3.56
C GLN A 227 -4.34 -9.02 4.38
N MET A 228 -3.49 -7.99 4.48
CA MET A 228 -3.84 -6.74 5.15
C MET A 228 -5.00 -6.03 4.44
N TYR A 229 -4.96 -5.93 3.12
CA TYR A 229 -6.04 -5.32 2.33
C TYR A 229 -7.36 -6.12 2.43
N MET A 230 -7.31 -7.45 2.51
CA MET A 230 -8.52 -8.25 2.77
C MET A 230 -9.10 -7.99 4.18
N ARG A 231 -8.26 -7.80 5.20
CA ARG A 231 -8.73 -7.45 6.56
C ARG A 231 -9.36 -6.07 6.60
N VAL A 232 -8.70 -5.09 5.98
CA VAL A 232 -9.22 -3.73 5.80
C VAL A 232 -10.53 -3.76 5.02
N GLY A 233 -10.58 -4.55 3.94
CA GLY A 233 -11.77 -4.74 3.13
C GLY A 233 -12.95 -5.23 3.97
N LYS A 234 -12.80 -6.36 4.67
CA LYS A 234 -13.83 -6.90 5.58
C LYS A 234 -14.28 -5.91 6.66
N SER A 235 -13.33 -5.20 7.26
CA SER A 235 -13.60 -4.18 8.28
C SER A 235 -14.46 -3.04 7.72
N ILE A 236 -14.03 -2.43 6.61
CA ILE A 236 -14.67 -1.26 6.02
C ILE A 236 -16.00 -1.64 5.37
N THR A 237 -16.07 -2.76 4.64
CA THR A 237 -17.30 -3.19 3.96
C THR A 237 -18.35 -3.78 4.89
N SER A 238 -18.03 -4.10 6.14
CA SER A 238 -19.01 -4.49 7.17
C SER A 238 -19.59 -3.30 7.93
N PHE A 239 -18.88 -2.16 7.97
CA PHE A 239 -19.38 -0.95 8.60
C PHE A 239 -20.65 -0.43 7.92
N ARG A 240 -21.63 -0.04 8.74
CA ARG A 240 -22.85 0.63 8.28
C ARG A 240 -23.09 1.87 9.12
N LEU A 241 -23.38 2.97 8.45
CA LEU A 241 -24.04 4.12 9.05
C LEU A 241 -25.20 4.46 8.13
N LEU A 242 -26.41 4.35 8.66
CA LEU A 242 -27.63 4.28 7.85
C LEU A 242 -27.53 3.10 6.85
N ASN A 243 -28.00 3.28 5.62
CA ASN A 243 -27.89 2.30 4.54
C ASN A 243 -26.57 2.43 3.74
N ALA A 244 -25.62 3.24 4.21
CA ALA A 244 -24.36 3.49 3.53
C ALA A 244 -23.21 2.65 4.10
N TYR A 245 -22.23 2.38 3.25
CA TYR A 245 -20.97 1.74 3.62
C TYR A 245 -19.79 2.48 2.96
N PRO A 246 -18.62 2.57 3.62
CA PRO A 246 -17.41 3.09 3.02
C PRO A 246 -16.81 2.08 2.04
N PHE A 247 -16.04 2.59 1.08
CA PHE A 247 -15.34 1.79 0.08
C PHE A 247 -14.10 2.55 -0.41
N ILE A 248 -13.18 1.86 -1.10
CA ILE A 248 -11.97 2.47 -1.66
C ILE A 248 -12.05 2.48 -3.18
N MET A 249 -11.68 3.61 -3.77
CA MET A 249 -11.45 3.79 -5.20
C MET A 249 -9.99 4.10 -5.47
N ASP A 250 -9.50 3.79 -6.67
CA ASP A 250 -8.26 4.37 -7.18
C ASP A 250 -8.50 5.71 -7.90
N LYS A 251 -7.40 6.39 -8.27
CA LYS A 251 -7.39 7.67 -8.99
C LYS A 251 -8.14 7.66 -10.33
N ASP A 252 -8.31 6.49 -10.94
CA ASP A 252 -9.02 6.33 -12.21
C ASP A 252 -10.50 5.94 -11.98
N GLY A 253 -10.94 5.86 -10.72
CA GLY A 253 -12.31 5.58 -10.30
C GLY A 253 -12.72 4.12 -10.33
N TYR A 254 -11.76 3.19 -10.36
CA TYR A 254 -12.04 1.78 -10.16
C TYR A 254 -12.22 1.47 -8.68
N LEU A 255 -13.22 0.65 -8.36
CA LEU A 255 -13.52 0.16 -7.02
C LEU A 255 -12.49 -0.90 -6.63
N VAL A 256 -11.64 -0.60 -5.64
CA VAL A 256 -10.61 -1.52 -5.14
C VAL A 256 -11.13 -2.34 -3.97
N ILE A 257 -11.71 -1.67 -2.97
CA ILE A 257 -12.38 -2.29 -1.82
C ILE A 257 -13.86 -1.94 -1.89
N HIS A 258 -14.74 -2.94 -2.00
CA HIS A 258 -16.18 -2.71 -2.13
C HIS A 258 -16.98 -3.97 -1.76
N PRO A 259 -18.21 -3.86 -1.19
CA PRO A 259 -19.07 -5.01 -0.89
C PRO A 259 -19.54 -5.85 -2.09
N LYS A 260 -19.14 -5.49 -3.31
CA LYS A 260 -19.45 -6.25 -4.54
C LYS A 260 -18.49 -7.42 -4.74
N TYR A 261 -17.36 -7.40 -4.04
CA TYR A 261 -16.35 -8.45 -4.10
C TYR A 261 -16.51 -9.36 -2.89
N ASP A 262 -16.48 -10.67 -3.08
CA ASP A 262 -16.71 -11.67 -2.03
C ASP A 262 -15.72 -11.54 -0.86
N THR A 263 -14.48 -11.17 -1.16
CA THR A 263 -13.40 -10.93 -0.19
C THR A 263 -13.39 -9.51 0.37
N GLY A 264 -14.26 -8.63 -0.15
CA GLY A 264 -14.28 -7.20 0.09
C GLY A 264 -13.25 -6.41 -0.73
N VAL A 265 -12.34 -7.05 -1.46
CA VAL A 265 -11.27 -6.42 -2.25
C VAL A 265 -11.01 -7.17 -3.55
N GLU A 266 -10.80 -6.44 -4.64
CA GLU A 266 -10.39 -7.02 -5.92
C GLU A 266 -9.01 -6.48 -6.32
N PHE A 267 -8.05 -7.38 -6.52
CA PHE A 267 -6.67 -7.03 -6.88
C PHE A 267 -6.43 -7.05 -8.40
N ASP A 268 -7.28 -7.75 -9.15
CA ASP A 268 -7.25 -7.81 -10.60
C ASP A 268 -8.02 -6.63 -11.21
N ARG A 269 -7.28 -5.65 -11.75
CA ARG A 269 -7.84 -4.45 -12.37
C ARG A 269 -8.89 -4.76 -13.44
N SER A 270 -8.77 -5.88 -14.16
CA SER A 270 -9.73 -6.26 -15.21
C SER A 270 -11.11 -6.64 -14.66
N LYS A 271 -11.18 -7.02 -13.37
CA LYS A 271 -12.42 -7.40 -12.67
C LYS A 271 -13.01 -6.27 -11.84
N GLN A 272 -12.28 -5.16 -11.70
CA GLN A 272 -12.74 -4.02 -10.92
C GLN A 272 -13.84 -3.24 -11.64
N PHE A 273 -14.90 -2.89 -10.90
CA PHE A 273 -15.97 -2.04 -11.40
C PHE A 273 -15.60 -0.56 -11.35
N GLN A 274 -16.07 0.24 -12.30
CA GLN A 274 -15.94 1.69 -12.25
C GLN A 274 -17.14 2.37 -11.58
N GLY A 275 -16.86 3.42 -10.81
CA GLY A 275 -17.89 4.36 -10.33
C GLY A 275 -18.30 5.30 -11.46
N VAL A 276 -19.47 5.08 -12.04
CA VAL A 276 -20.02 5.90 -13.12
C VAL A 276 -21.36 6.52 -12.69
N ASP A 277 -21.49 7.82 -12.89
CA ASP A 277 -22.77 8.54 -12.72
C ASP A 277 -23.77 8.02 -13.75
N LYS A 278 -24.91 7.50 -13.27
CA LYS A 278 -25.93 6.87 -14.12
C LYS A 278 -26.76 7.84 -14.95
N LYS A 279 -26.66 9.14 -14.69
CA LYS A 279 -27.33 10.22 -15.43
C LYS A 279 -26.42 10.81 -16.50
N THR A 280 -25.13 11.01 -16.20
CA THR A 280 -24.20 11.70 -17.12
C THR A 280 -23.22 10.77 -17.83
N GLY A 281 -23.01 9.55 -17.33
CA GLY A 281 -21.98 8.63 -17.81
C GLY A 281 -20.55 8.99 -17.36
N GLU A 282 -20.40 10.01 -16.51
CA GLU A 282 -19.10 10.48 -16.04
C GLU A 282 -18.51 9.55 -14.97
N ASN A 283 -17.19 9.33 -15.00
CA ASN A 283 -16.50 8.59 -13.94
C ASN A 283 -16.32 9.47 -12.69
N ILE A 284 -17.06 9.15 -11.63
CA ILE A 284 -17.12 9.98 -10.42
C ILE A 284 -15.82 9.97 -9.63
N GLY A 285 -15.10 8.84 -9.62
CA GLY A 285 -13.84 8.71 -8.88
C GLY A 285 -12.74 9.51 -9.56
N LYS A 286 -12.62 9.39 -10.88
CA LYS A 286 -11.67 10.18 -11.68
C LYS A 286 -11.96 11.68 -11.54
N LYS A 287 -13.22 12.09 -11.63
CA LYS A 287 -13.64 13.48 -11.41
C LYS A 287 -13.23 13.99 -10.03
N ALA A 288 -13.50 13.20 -8.98
CA ALA A 288 -13.12 13.57 -7.61
C ALA A 288 -11.60 13.73 -7.47
N TRP A 289 -10.82 12.82 -8.05
CA TRP A 289 -9.37 12.88 -8.02
C TRP A 289 -8.84 14.14 -8.72
N GLU A 290 -9.30 14.42 -9.94
CA GLU A 290 -8.90 15.61 -10.69
C GLU A 290 -9.24 16.92 -9.96
N LEU A 291 -10.38 16.97 -9.26
CA LEU A 291 -10.73 18.11 -8.42
C LEU A 291 -9.81 18.25 -7.20
N MET A 292 -9.41 17.14 -6.57
CA MET A 292 -8.43 17.16 -5.48
C MET A 292 -7.08 17.66 -5.95
N GLU A 293 -6.58 17.18 -7.09
CA GLU A 293 -5.33 17.67 -7.69
C GLU A 293 -5.41 19.16 -8.02
N LYS A 294 -6.49 19.59 -8.67
CA LYS A 294 -6.66 21.00 -9.08
C LYS A 294 -6.75 21.96 -7.90
N THR A 295 -7.38 21.53 -6.80
CA THR A 295 -7.64 22.41 -5.64
C THR A 295 -6.62 22.26 -4.52
N GLY A 296 -5.78 21.22 -4.55
CA GLY A 296 -4.90 20.84 -3.44
C GLY A 296 -5.65 20.33 -2.21
N LYS A 297 -6.98 20.16 -2.28
CA LYS A 297 -7.79 19.67 -1.16
C LYS A 297 -7.66 18.14 -1.07
N LYS A 298 -7.55 17.63 0.15
CA LYS A 298 -7.62 16.18 0.43
C LYS A 298 -9.03 15.63 0.45
N PHE A 299 -10.02 16.52 0.56
CA PHE A 299 -11.43 16.17 0.70
C PHE A 299 -12.26 16.89 -0.36
N ILE A 300 -13.11 16.14 -1.04
CA ILE A 300 -14.06 16.66 -2.02
C ILE A 300 -15.44 16.05 -1.78
N ARG A 301 -16.47 16.88 -1.88
CA ARG A 301 -17.88 16.50 -1.85
C ARG A 301 -18.43 16.58 -3.28
N LEU A 302 -19.11 15.52 -3.74
CA LEU A 302 -19.77 15.49 -5.04
C LEU A 302 -21.18 14.93 -4.95
N ASP A 303 -22.09 15.56 -5.67
CA ASP A 303 -23.41 15.00 -5.96
C ASP A 303 -23.33 14.19 -7.26
N TYR A 304 -23.92 13.00 -7.26
CA TYR A 304 -23.98 12.12 -8.44
C TYR A 304 -25.22 11.23 -8.41
N TYR A 305 -25.53 10.54 -9.51
CA TYR A 305 -26.70 9.64 -9.59
C TYR A 305 -26.28 8.17 -9.70
N TYR A 306 -26.95 7.29 -8.93
CA TYR A 306 -26.65 5.86 -8.93
C TYR A 306 -27.88 4.98 -8.65
N THR A 307 -27.78 3.70 -9.01
CA THR A 307 -28.83 2.69 -8.74
C THR A 307 -28.78 2.21 -7.30
N LYS A 308 -29.94 2.14 -6.64
CA LYS A 308 -30.08 1.67 -5.25
C LYS A 308 -30.35 0.15 -5.21
N PRO A 309 -29.66 -0.63 -4.35
CA PRO A 309 -29.96 -2.06 -4.19
C PRO A 309 -31.46 -2.30 -3.90
N GLY A 310 -32.05 -3.31 -4.53
CA GLY A 310 -33.47 -3.65 -4.37
C GLY A 310 -34.45 -2.73 -5.11
N HIS A 311 -33.98 -1.72 -5.85
CA HIS A 311 -34.84 -0.75 -6.55
C HIS A 311 -34.76 -0.83 -8.09
N GLY A 312 -34.19 -1.92 -8.62
CA GLY A 312 -33.99 -2.12 -10.06
C GLY A 312 -33.09 -1.04 -10.68
N ASP A 313 -33.44 -0.57 -11.87
CA ASP A 313 -32.68 0.43 -12.63
C ASP A 313 -33.02 1.89 -12.25
N LYS A 314 -33.84 2.10 -11.21
CA LYS A 314 -34.14 3.46 -10.74
C LYS A 314 -32.86 4.14 -10.26
N ILE A 315 -32.66 5.37 -10.73
CA ILE A 315 -31.52 6.21 -10.35
C ILE A 315 -31.92 7.16 -9.24
N PHE A 316 -31.04 7.31 -8.25
CA PHE A 316 -31.23 8.14 -7.07
C PHE A 316 -30.05 9.08 -6.94
N LYS A 317 -30.30 10.30 -6.45
CA LYS A 317 -29.24 11.24 -6.14
C LYS A 317 -28.47 10.74 -4.91
N LYS A 318 -27.15 10.76 -5.01
CA LYS A 318 -26.22 10.43 -3.93
C LYS A 318 -25.36 11.64 -3.61
N LEU A 319 -25.10 11.77 -2.32
CA LEU A 319 -24.09 12.67 -1.78
C LEU A 319 -22.83 11.87 -1.46
N GLY A 320 -21.73 12.13 -2.17
CA GLY A 320 -20.46 11.44 -2.03
C GLY A 320 -19.38 12.28 -1.38
N PHE A 321 -18.65 11.66 -0.47
CA PHE A 321 -17.52 12.21 0.26
C PHE A 321 -16.27 11.44 -0.10
N PHE A 322 -15.28 12.13 -0.65
CA PHE A 322 -14.05 11.55 -1.19
C PHE A 322 -12.87 12.11 -0.42
N TYR A 323 -12.01 11.22 0.08
CA TYR A 323 -10.80 11.58 0.80
C TYR A 323 -9.59 10.91 0.15
N LYS A 324 -8.63 11.71 -0.32
CA LYS A 324 -7.37 11.22 -0.89
C LYS A 324 -6.48 10.64 0.21
N ILE A 325 -6.07 9.38 0.05
CA ILE A 325 -5.18 8.70 0.98
C ILE A 325 -3.74 9.12 0.67
N PRO A 326 -3.04 9.82 1.60
CA PRO A 326 -1.71 10.36 1.32
C PRO A 326 -0.69 9.28 0.95
N GLY A 327 0.17 9.57 -0.03
CA GLY A 327 1.22 8.64 -0.48
C GLY A 327 0.73 7.48 -1.35
N THR A 328 -0.56 7.45 -1.71
CA THR A 328 -1.17 6.40 -2.53
C THR A 328 -1.96 7.00 -3.68
N ASP A 329 -2.31 6.15 -4.66
CA ASP A 329 -3.26 6.46 -5.73
C ASP A 329 -4.71 6.09 -5.33
N LEU A 330 -5.01 6.04 -4.03
CA LEU A 330 -6.28 5.58 -3.49
C LEU A 330 -7.07 6.70 -2.81
N MET A 331 -8.39 6.54 -2.80
CA MET A 331 -9.34 7.40 -2.12
C MET A 331 -10.29 6.58 -1.26
N ALA A 332 -10.50 7.03 -0.02
CA ALA A 332 -11.63 6.59 0.78
C ALA A 332 -12.88 7.32 0.34
N VAL A 333 -13.97 6.57 0.13
CA VAL A 333 -15.23 7.11 -0.33
C VAL A 333 -16.35 6.65 0.57
N PHE A 334 -17.23 7.58 0.92
CA PHE A 334 -18.45 7.28 1.64
C PHE A 334 -19.61 8.06 1.05
N SER A 335 -20.77 7.44 0.85
CA SER A 335 -21.84 8.10 0.13
C SER A 335 -23.23 7.63 0.53
N PHE A 336 -24.16 8.59 0.59
CA PHE A 336 -25.53 8.40 1.04
C PHE A 336 -26.50 8.72 -0.07
N TYR A 337 -27.65 8.06 -0.09
CA TYR A 337 -28.76 8.50 -0.94
C TYR A 337 -29.48 9.67 -0.28
N GLU A 338 -29.87 10.66 -1.09
CA GLU A 338 -30.56 11.86 -0.61
C GLU A 338 -31.91 11.53 0.04
N ASP A 339 -32.63 10.55 -0.51
CA ASP A 339 -33.91 10.08 0.00
C ASP A 339 -33.79 9.41 1.38
N ASP A 340 -32.70 8.68 1.64
CA ASP A 340 -32.43 8.09 2.96
C ASP A 340 -32.25 9.19 4.03
N MET A 341 -31.55 10.28 3.70
CA MET A 341 -31.37 11.40 4.63
C MET A 341 -32.69 12.15 4.89
N GLN A 342 -33.49 12.37 3.84
CA GLN A 342 -34.81 13.00 3.95
C GLN A 342 -35.78 12.17 4.79
N ALA A 343 -35.79 10.84 4.62
CA ALA A 343 -36.65 9.94 5.39
C ALA A 343 -36.34 10.02 6.90
N ILE A 344 -35.05 10.13 7.26
CA ILE A 344 -34.63 10.29 8.65
C ILE A 344 -35.10 11.64 9.20
N ALA A 345 -34.87 12.73 8.46
CA ALA A 345 -35.35 14.04 8.87
C ALA A 345 -36.87 14.06 9.10
N MET A 346 -37.65 13.38 8.23
CA MET A 346 -39.11 13.25 8.41
C MET A 346 -39.49 12.48 9.68
N SER A 347 -38.84 11.35 9.94
CA SER A 347 -39.11 10.54 11.15
C SER A 347 -38.82 11.29 12.45
N ALA A 348 -37.85 12.21 12.44
CA ALA A 348 -37.53 13.05 13.60
C ALA A 348 -38.54 14.18 13.87
N VAL A 349 -39.33 14.59 12.86
CA VAL A 349 -40.34 15.66 12.98
C VAL A 349 -41.74 15.12 13.25
N MET A 350 -42.04 13.88 12.84
CA MET A 350 -43.32 13.21 13.11
C MET A 350 -43.12 11.99 14.02
N PRO A 351 -42.98 12.18 15.35
CA PRO A 351 -43.02 11.05 16.27
C PRO A 351 -44.39 10.37 16.19
N THR A 352 -44.37 9.05 16.01
CA THR A 352 -45.57 8.18 15.97
C THR A 352 -46.39 8.24 17.24
#